data_AF-T2M7R3-F1
#
_entry.id   AF-T2M7R3-F1
#
_cell.length_a   1.000
_cell.length_b   1.000
_cell.length_c   1.000
_cell.angle_alpha   90.00
_cell.angle_beta   90.00
_cell.angle_gamma   90.00
#
_symmetry.space_group_name_H-M   'P 1'
#
loop_
_entity.id
_entity.type
_entity.pdbx_description
1 polymer ?
#
loop_
_entity_poly.entity_id
_entity_poly.type
_entity_poly.pdbx_seq_one_letter_code
_entity_poly.pdbx_strand_id
1 'polypeptide(L)'
;YELIEGKNVLIRELEHDLKQKDNQFIQDLLNQAKDVDLILERMEEQMKTLKKAYRHELDNIEDAFYCERNDLLCTQKNKWQQKLNLCHLKEVEYMELKEKRVEEIQMQMEMLRVQDAEDYNILKAKLENEVQILEQNLQQMKETCQLNQEKLEYNFQVLKKRDEENMITKSQQKRKITRLQDYLNNLNQKLKKQEKQSSDENLSFECDLARVIEQYKELQKKFCHFQITDNKRFEDIWVMNENLTMDLIDDVLKIDKIITEQQLGLDWHAPNSKFLIASPFKKDRDVLFTADQEVSSIKSNLEEISSVGNLKNMLNILCDESGFLVESKLSKLLAPINKNDQSLMTLDAVFNKCLQTVLQLTAQIRVEFLHQLFRKTRMNLHKNKIITHVNNSEYWKQLESVIDIKKDRLWDGLTEGFELYNKVLNERALLIQDNELLHKQ
;
A
#
# COMPACT_ATOMS: atom_id res chain seq x y z
N TYR A 1 92.65 184.84 -157.07
CA TYR A 1 92.13 184.72 -155.70
C TYR A 1 90.96 183.74 -155.58
N GLU A 2 90.16 183.52 -156.64
CA GLU A 2 88.98 182.63 -156.62
C GLU A 2 89.23 181.15 -156.22
N LEU A 3 90.45 180.63 -156.44
CA LEU A 3 90.78 179.22 -156.12
C LEU A 3 90.81 178.91 -154.60
N ILE A 4 90.99 179.93 -153.74
CA ILE A 4 91.05 179.75 -152.29
C ILE A 4 89.63 179.64 -151.70
N GLU A 5 88.67 180.40 -152.24
CA GLU A 5 87.27 180.39 -151.84
C GLU A 5 86.66 178.99 -151.95
N GLY A 6 86.82 178.33 -153.11
CA GLY A 6 86.29 176.99 -153.36
C GLY A 6 86.87 175.92 -152.44
N LYS A 7 88.16 176.02 -152.09
CA LYS A 7 88.80 175.09 -151.14
C LYS A 7 88.23 175.26 -149.72
N ASN A 8 87.93 176.50 -149.32
CA ASN A 8 87.28 176.81 -148.04
C ASN A 8 85.79 176.43 -148.00
N VAL A 9 85.13 176.26 -149.15
CA VAL A 9 83.78 175.65 -149.22
C VAL A 9 83.88 174.13 -149.02
N LEU A 10 84.74 173.44 -149.78
CA LEU A 10 84.91 171.99 -149.69
C LEU A 10 85.37 171.53 -148.29
N ILE A 11 86.24 172.30 -147.62
CA ILE A 11 86.64 172.02 -146.23
C ILE A 11 85.43 172.10 -145.29
N ARG A 12 84.53 173.08 -145.45
CA ARG A 12 83.32 173.21 -144.63
C ARG A 12 82.28 172.11 -144.92
N GLU A 13 82.19 171.64 -146.16
CA GLU A 13 81.37 170.48 -146.53
C GLU A 13 81.92 169.21 -145.87
N LEU A 14 83.23 168.94 -145.97
CA LEU A 14 83.86 167.80 -145.32
C LEU A 14 83.80 167.86 -143.78
N GLU A 15 83.92 169.05 -143.18
CA GLU A 15 83.69 169.25 -141.74
C GLU A 15 82.23 169.03 -141.33
N HIS A 16 81.27 169.33 -142.21
CA HIS A 16 79.85 169.07 -141.97
C HIS A 16 79.56 167.57 -142.06
N ASP A 17 80.05 166.89 -143.09
CA ASP A 17 79.93 165.45 -143.28
C ASP A 17 80.60 164.66 -142.15
N LEU A 18 81.79 165.08 -141.69
CA LEU A 18 82.44 164.52 -140.50
C LEU A 18 81.56 164.67 -139.27
N LYS A 19 81.05 165.87 -138.98
CA LYS A 19 80.11 166.09 -137.85
C LYS A 19 78.83 165.28 -138.01
N GLN A 20 78.31 165.10 -139.22
CA GLN A 20 77.13 164.28 -139.46
C GLN A 20 77.44 162.79 -139.22
N LYS A 21 78.61 162.31 -139.61
CA LYS A 21 79.07 160.93 -139.37
C LYS A 21 79.39 160.67 -137.91
N ASP A 22 80.01 161.62 -137.20
CA ASP A 22 80.21 161.53 -135.75
C ASP A 22 78.87 161.51 -135.01
N ASN A 23 77.91 162.37 -135.41
CA ASN A 23 76.55 162.34 -134.85
C ASN A 23 75.82 161.02 -135.14
N GLN A 24 75.99 160.43 -136.33
CA GLN A 24 75.47 159.10 -136.66
C GLN A 24 76.11 158.02 -135.78
N PHE A 25 77.44 158.02 -135.66
CA PHE A 25 78.18 157.09 -134.78
C PHE A 25 77.77 157.21 -133.31
N ILE A 26 77.55 158.43 -132.81
CA ILE A 26 77.05 158.66 -131.45
C ILE A 26 75.62 158.12 -131.30
N GLN A 27 74.75 158.29 -132.29
CA GLN A 27 73.40 157.69 -132.26
C GLN A 27 73.45 156.16 -132.32
N ASP A 28 74.31 155.58 -133.17
CA ASP A 28 74.47 154.13 -133.27
C ASP A 28 75.06 153.54 -131.98
N LEU A 29 76.04 154.20 -131.34
CA LEU A 29 76.54 153.84 -130.01
C LEU A 29 75.46 153.94 -128.93
N LEU A 30 74.63 154.99 -128.95
CA LEU A 30 73.50 155.13 -128.04
C LEU A 30 72.41 154.08 -128.27
N ASN A 31 72.22 153.62 -129.50
CA ASN A 31 71.27 152.56 -129.83
C ASN A 31 71.83 151.19 -129.42
N GLN A 32 73.10 150.90 -129.70
CA GLN A 32 73.79 149.70 -129.23
C GLN A 32 73.81 149.59 -127.70
N ALA A 33 73.99 150.71 -126.99
CA ALA A 33 73.90 150.74 -125.53
C ALA A 33 72.49 150.33 -125.06
N LYS A 34 71.42 150.90 -125.65
CA LYS A 34 70.03 150.51 -125.33
C LYS A 34 69.74 149.04 -125.66
N ASP A 35 70.26 148.53 -126.77
CA ASP A 35 70.08 147.13 -127.15
C ASP A 35 70.78 146.19 -126.16
N VAL A 36 71.97 146.56 -125.67
CA VAL A 36 72.68 145.84 -124.60
C VAL A 36 71.91 145.91 -123.28
N ASP A 37 71.39 147.09 -122.89
CA ASP A 37 70.57 147.26 -121.69
C ASP A 37 69.29 146.41 -121.76
N LEU A 38 68.61 146.36 -122.91
CA LEU A 38 67.43 145.53 -123.15
C LEU A 38 67.76 144.02 -123.09
N ILE A 39 68.92 143.62 -123.60
CA ILE A 39 69.41 142.24 -123.48
C ILE A 39 69.69 141.91 -122.01
N LEU A 40 70.32 142.80 -121.24
CA LEU A 40 70.57 142.62 -119.81
C LEU A 40 69.28 142.51 -119.02
N GLU A 41 68.29 143.39 -119.26
CA GLU A 41 66.96 143.33 -118.63
C GLU A 41 66.27 142.00 -118.94
N ARG A 42 66.29 141.55 -120.20
CA ARG A 42 65.70 140.27 -120.62
C ARG A 42 66.44 139.06 -120.03
N MET A 43 67.76 139.11 -119.93
CA MET A 43 68.57 138.05 -119.29
C MET A 43 68.31 138.01 -117.78
N GLU A 44 68.17 139.16 -117.11
CA GLU A 44 67.74 139.22 -115.73
C GLU A 44 66.33 138.66 -115.53
N GLU A 45 65.38 138.98 -116.41
CA GLU A 45 64.02 138.47 -116.34
C GLU A 45 63.97 136.94 -116.58
N GLN A 46 64.76 136.43 -117.53
CA GLN A 46 64.96 134.99 -117.71
C GLN A 46 65.58 134.35 -116.46
N MET A 47 66.60 134.94 -115.86
CA MET A 47 67.19 134.41 -114.61
C MET A 47 66.23 134.49 -113.43
N LYS A 48 65.41 135.55 -113.32
CA LYS A 48 64.34 135.67 -112.31
C LYS A 48 63.27 134.59 -112.52
N THR A 49 62.88 134.32 -113.77
CA THR A 49 61.91 133.29 -114.14
C THR A 49 62.43 131.88 -113.84
N LEU A 50 63.67 131.58 -114.23
CA LEU A 50 64.32 130.30 -113.95
C LEU A 50 64.50 130.06 -112.44
N LYS A 51 64.89 131.09 -111.68
CA LYS A 51 64.95 131.02 -110.19
C LYS A 51 63.59 130.77 -109.55
N LYS A 52 62.49 131.32 -110.11
CA LYS A 52 61.12 131.02 -109.65
C LYS A 52 60.74 129.57 -109.97
N ALA A 53 61.04 129.10 -111.18
CA ALA A 53 60.80 127.70 -111.57
C ALA A 53 61.54 126.72 -110.66
N TYR A 54 62.85 126.90 -110.44
CA TYR A 54 63.61 126.02 -109.53
C TYR A 54 63.13 126.06 -108.08
N ARG A 55 62.64 127.19 -107.58
CA ARG A 55 61.99 127.21 -106.25
C ARG A 55 60.71 126.38 -106.25
N HIS A 56 59.86 126.56 -107.25
CA HIS A 56 58.61 125.79 -107.34
C HIS A 56 58.87 124.29 -107.49
N GLU A 57 59.88 123.87 -108.24
CA GLU A 57 60.28 122.45 -108.31
C GLU A 57 60.81 121.93 -106.95
N LEU A 58 61.56 122.74 -106.19
CA LEU A 58 61.96 122.37 -104.83
C LEU A 58 60.77 122.26 -103.87
N ASP A 59 59.82 123.20 -103.94
CA ASP A 59 58.58 123.17 -103.16
C ASP A 59 57.76 121.91 -103.51
N ASN A 60 57.61 121.58 -104.80
CA ASN A 60 56.92 120.38 -105.28
C ASN A 60 57.60 119.07 -104.81
N ILE A 61 58.93 119.04 -104.77
CA ILE A 61 59.71 117.90 -104.25
C ILE A 61 59.53 117.77 -102.73
N GLU A 62 59.54 118.88 -101.99
CA GLU A 62 59.31 118.89 -100.54
C GLU A 62 57.88 118.44 -100.19
N ASP A 63 56.87 118.93 -100.91
CA ASP A 63 55.47 118.51 -100.78
C ASP A 63 55.30 117.01 -101.10
N ALA A 64 55.97 116.49 -102.15
CA ALA A 64 55.96 115.07 -102.48
C ALA A 64 56.56 114.23 -101.33
N PHE A 65 57.71 114.63 -100.77
CA PHE A 65 58.31 113.95 -99.61
C PHE A 65 57.44 114.04 -98.35
N TYR A 66 56.72 115.15 -98.12
CA TYR A 66 55.77 115.24 -97.01
C TYR A 66 54.58 114.30 -97.19
N CYS A 67 54.03 114.20 -98.41
CA CYS A 67 52.98 113.25 -98.74
C CYS A 67 53.43 111.80 -98.53
N GLU A 68 54.55 111.38 -99.13
CA GLU A 68 55.11 110.03 -98.96
C GLU A 68 55.34 109.68 -97.48
N ARG A 69 55.90 110.61 -96.69
CA ARG A 69 56.14 110.42 -95.26
C ARG A 69 54.82 110.27 -94.49
N ASN A 70 53.81 111.07 -94.80
CA ASN A 70 52.50 111.00 -94.16
C ASN A 70 51.76 109.69 -94.51
N ASP A 71 51.82 109.25 -95.76
CA ASP A 71 51.25 107.97 -96.21
C ASP A 71 51.95 106.77 -95.57
N LEU A 72 53.28 106.82 -95.44
CA LEU A 72 54.04 105.81 -94.70
C LEU A 72 53.63 105.77 -93.22
N LEU A 73 53.55 106.92 -92.55
CA LEU A 73 53.12 107.02 -91.15
C LEU A 73 51.68 106.53 -90.95
N CYS A 74 50.76 106.89 -91.85
CA CYS A 74 49.38 106.42 -91.87
C CYS A 74 49.33 104.89 -92.02
N THR A 75 50.07 104.36 -92.99
CA THR A 75 50.16 102.91 -93.25
C THR A 75 50.72 102.15 -92.05
N GLN A 76 51.77 102.64 -91.39
CA GLN A 76 52.34 101.98 -90.22
C GLN A 76 51.43 102.09 -88.99
N LYS A 77 50.78 103.25 -88.77
CA LYS A 77 49.77 103.43 -87.72
C LYS A 77 48.59 102.47 -87.90
N ASN A 78 48.10 102.30 -89.12
CA ASN A 78 47.03 101.36 -89.44
C ASN A 78 47.46 99.90 -89.21
N LYS A 79 48.67 99.51 -89.62
CA LYS A 79 49.24 98.17 -89.32
C LYS A 79 49.36 97.92 -87.82
N TRP A 80 49.83 98.91 -87.06
CA TRP A 80 49.93 98.81 -85.60
C TRP A 80 48.54 98.67 -84.95
N GLN A 81 47.57 99.50 -85.36
CA GLN A 81 46.20 99.42 -84.87
C GLN A 81 45.55 98.06 -85.19
N GLN A 82 45.78 97.51 -86.38
CA GLN A 82 45.30 96.17 -86.74
C GLN A 82 45.92 95.08 -85.85
N LYS A 83 47.22 95.16 -85.54
CA LYS A 83 47.87 94.21 -84.61
C LYS A 83 47.37 94.34 -83.19
N LEU A 84 47.12 95.57 -82.71
CA LEU A 84 46.54 95.84 -81.39
C LEU A 84 45.11 95.29 -81.29
N ASN A 85 44.25 95.58 -82.28
CA ASN A 85 42.88 95.07 -82.34
C ASN A 85 42.85 93.53 -82.37
N LEU A 86 43.75 92.91 -83.12
CA LEU A 86 43.86 91.44 -83.20
C LEU A 86 44.39 90.83 -81.89
N CYS A 87 45.24 91.55 -81.15
CA CYS A 87 45.65 91.17 -79.80
C CYS A 87 44.47 91.21 -78.83
N HIS A 88 43.71 92.32 -78.81
CA HIS A 88 42.52 92.43 -77.96
C HIS A 88 41.43 91.41 -78.29
N LEU A 89 41.19 91.10 -79.56
CA LEU A 89 40.26 90.03 -79.96
C LEU A 89 40.67 88.68 -79.34
N LYS A 90 41.94 88.30 -79.46
CA LYS A 90 42.45 87.05 -78.87
C LYS A 90 42.44 87.05 -77.35
N GLU A 91 42.65 88.20 -76.73
CA GLU A 91 42.57 88.39 -75.27
C GLU A 91 41.13 88.19 -74.79
N VAL A 92 40.14 88.75 -75.48
CA VAL A 92 38.71 88.54 -75.21
C VAL A 92 38.31 87.07 -75.45
N GLU A 93 38.68 86.47 -76.59
CA GLU A 93 38.44 85.04 -76.87
C GLU A 93 39.01 84.12 -75.76
N TYR A 94 40.21 84.41 -75.28
CA TYR A 94 40.84 83.66 -74.17
C TYR A 94 40.08 83.84 -72.85
N MET A 95 39.62 85.07 -72.55
CA MET A 95 38.84 85.37 -71.35
C MET A 95 37.46 84.68 -71.39
N GLU A 96 36.76 84.69 -72.53
CA GLU A 96 35.50 83.96 -72.70
C GLU A 96 35.67 82.44 -72.54
N LEU A 97 36.73 81.86 -73.10
CA LEU A 97 37.04 80.43 -72.94
C LEU A 97 37.34 80.07 -71.48
N LYS A 98 38.03 80.97 -70.76
CA LYS A 98 38.31 80.81 -69.33
C LYS A 98 37.02 80.94 -68.50
N GLU A 99 36.17 81.90 -68.82
CA GLU A 99 34.87 82.13 -68.16
C GLU A 99 33.97 80.90 -68.29
N LYS A 100 33.73 80.42 -69.52
CA LYS A 100 32.96 79.18 -69.79
C LYS A 100 33.49 77.99 -69.00
N ARG A 101 34.81 77.81 -68.91
CA ARG A 101 35.41 76.73 -68.13
C ARG A 101 35.22 76.89 -66.61
N VAL A 102 35.16 78.12 -66.10
CA VAL A 102 34.82 78.40 -64.70
C VAL A 102 33.34 78.12 -64.45
N GLU A 103 32.44 78.52 -65.36
CA GLU A 103 31.01 78.21 -65.30
C GLU A 103 30.75 76.70 -65.30
N GLU A 104 31.39 75.94 -66.19
CA GLU A 104 31.32 74.46 -66.25
C GLU A 104 31.73 73.83 -64.92
N ILE A 105 32.87 74.25 -64.35
CA ILE A 105 33.37 73.75 -63.06
C ILE A 105 32.40 74.13 -61.93
N GLN A 106 31.87 75.35 -61.93
CA GLN A 106 30.94 75.81 -60.90
C GLN A 106 29.59 75.08 -60.98
N MET A 107 29.10 74.78 -62.18
CA MET A 107 27.92 73.94 -62.39
C MET A 107 28.15 72.50 -61.90
N GLN A 108 29.33 71.91 -62.15
CA GLN A 108 29.70 70.60 -61.63
C GLN A 108 29.79 70.60 -60.09
N MET A 109 30.38 71.63 -59.47
CA MET A 109 30.40 71.77 -58.02
C MET A 109 29.00 71.87 -57.42
N GLU A 110 28.09 72.60 -58.06
CA GLU A 110 26.72 72.75 -57.56
C GLU A 110 25.89 71.47 -57.74
N MET A 111 26.03 70.76 -58.87
CA MET A 111 25.41 69.44 -59.05
C MET A 111 25.88 68.43 -57.99
N LEU A 112 27.18 68.40 -57.67
CA LEU A 112 27.72 67.53 -56.62
C LEU A 112 27.16 67.89 -55.24
N ARG A 113 27.05 69.18 -54.90
CA ARG A 113 26.44 69.62 -53.63
C ARG A 113 24.98 69.21 -53.50
N VAL A 114 24.20 69.33 -54.57
CA VAL A 114 22.80 68.90 -54.60
C VAL A 114 22.72 67.38 -54.44
N GLN A 115 23.53 66.62 -55.16
CA GLN A 115 23.58 65.17 -55.05
C GLN A 115 23.99 64.72 -53.63
N ASP A 116 25.06 65.26 -53.06
CA ASP A 116 25.50 64.95 -51.70
C ASP A 116 24.41 65.25 -50.66
N ALA A 117 23.65 66.34 -50.84
CA ALA A 117 22.53 66.69 -49.98
C ALA A 117 21.33 65.74 -50.16
N GLU A 118 21.03 65.31 -51.38
CA GLU A 118 20.00 64.29 -51.67
C GLU A 118 20.38 62.93 -51.07
N ASP A 119 21.60 62.45 -51.30
CA ASP A 119 22.12 61.20 -50.75
C ASP A 119 22.14 61.22 -49.21
N TYR A 120 22.52 62.36 -48.60
CA TYR A 120 22.40 62.56 -47.15
C TYR A 120 20.94 62.49 -46.67
N ASN A 121 20.01 63.16 -47.34
CA ASN A 121 18.59 63.15 -46.97
C ASN A 121 17.97 61.75 -47.13
N ILE A 122 18.34 61.01 -48.17
CA ILE A 122 17.92 59.62 -48.40
C ILE A 122 18.46 58.70 -47.31
N LEU A 123 19.75 58.82 -46.95
CA LEU A 123 20.35 58.04 -45.87
C LEU A 123 19.70 58.37 -44.51
N LYS A 124 19.50 59.66 -44.22
CA LYS A 124 18.82 60.13 -43.02
C LYS A 124 17.41 59.54 -42.90
N ALA A 125 16.59 59.63 -43.96
CA ALA A 125 15.24 59.09 -43.97
C ALA A 125 15.20 57.55 -43.77
N LYS A 126 16.19 56.81 -44.29
CA LYS A 126 16.33 55.36 -44.02
C LYS A 126 16.62 55.09 -42.54
N LEU A 127 17.58 55.80 -41.95
CA LEU A 127 17.96 55.64 -40.55
C LEU A 127 16.83 56.06 -39.60
N GLU A 128 16.11 57.14 -39.89
CA GLU A 128 14.93 57.57 -39.11
C GLU A 128 13.82 56.52 -39.14
N ASN A 129 13.59 55.87 -40.30
CA ASN A 129 12.63 54.77 -40.44
C ASN A 129 13.09 53.50 -39.68
N GLU A 130 14.37 53.12 -39.77
CA GLU A 130 14.91 52.00 -39.00
C GLU A 130 14.78 52.21 -37.49
N VAL A 131 15.06 53.42 -36.99
CA VAL A 131 14.83 53.80 -35.58
C VAL A 131 13.35 53.67 -35.23
N GLN A 132 12.43 54.19 -36.05
CA GLN A 132 10.99 54.10 -35.81
C GLN A 132 10.49 52.65 -35.74
N ILE A 133 10.98 51.77 -36.63
CA ILE A 133 10.66 50.33 -36.62
C ILE A 133 11.19 49.66 -35.35
N LEU A 134 12.42 49.98 -34.92
CA LEU A 134 13.01 49.43 -33.70
C LEU A 134 12.25 49.89 -32.45
N GLU A 135 11.83 51.15 -32.38
CA GLU A 135 10.98 51.68 -31.30
C GLU A 135 9.62 50.98 -31.25
N GLN A 136 8.97 50.77 -32.41
CA GLN A 136 7.70 50.05 -32.50
C GLN A 136 7.84 48.60 -32.03
N ASN A 137 8.87 47.88 -32.48
CA ASN A 137 9.15 46.51 -32.07
C ASN A 137 9.41 46.40 -30.56
N LEU A 138 10.18 47.35 -30.00
CA LEU A 138 10.48 47.42 -28.57
C LEU A 138 9.21 47.69 -27.75
N GLN A 139 8.30 48.53 -28.25
CA GLN A 139 7.02 48.80 -27.60
C GLN A 139 6.07 47.58 -27.65
N GLN A 140 5.95 46.90 -28.79
CA GLN A 140 5.19 45.63 -28.90
C GLN A 140 5.75 44.55 -27.97
N MET A 141 7.08 44.46 -27.82
CA MET A 141 7.71 43.52 -26.89
C MET A 141 7.36 43.86 -25.43
N LYS A 142 7.40 45.14 -25.03
CA LYS A 142 6.97 45.59 -23.70
C LYS A 142 5.53 45.21 -23.40
N GLU A 143 4.61 45.49 -24.32
CA GLU A 143 3.18 45.16 -24.19
C GLU A 143 2.96 43.64 -24.05
N THR A 144 3.68 42.84 -24.85
CA THR A 144 3.64 41.37 -24.78
C THR A 144 4.17 40.86 -23.44
N CYS A 145 5.28 41.42 -22.94
CA CYS A 145 5.84 41.09 -21.63
C CYS A 145 4.90 41.47 -20.49
N GLN A 146 4.28 42.66 -20.53
CA GLN A 146 3.30 43.09 -19.52
C GLN A 146 2.08 42.16 -19.50
N LEU A 147 1.50 41.84 -20.65
CA LEU A 147 0.37 40.91 -20.74
C LEU A 147 0.74 39.50 -20.21
N ASN A 148 1.96 39.03 -20.46
CA ASN A 148 2.43 37.76 -19.94
C ASN A 148 2.69 37.80 -18.42
N GLN A 149 3.15 38.93 -17.88
CA GLN A 149 3.27 39.17 -16.45
C GLN A 149 1.89 39.15 -15.76
N GLU A 150 0.90 39.83 -16.32
CA GLU A 150 -0.49 39.83 -15.81
C GLU A 150 -1.13 38.43 -15.86
N LYS A 151 -0.91 37.67 -16.94
CA LYS A 151 -1.33 36.25 -17.04
C LYS A 151 -0.65 35.37 -16.00
N LEU A 152 0.65 35.57 -15.74
CA LEU A 152 1.38 34.80 -14.75
C LEU A 152 0.91 35.10 -13.32
N GLU A 153 0.67 36.37 -13.01
CA GLU A 153 0.10 36.82 -11.73
C GLU A 153 -1.31 36.24 -11.53
N TYR A 154 -2.18 36.28 -12.55
CA TYR A 154 -3.49 35.64 -12.49
C TYR A 154 -3.39 34.13 -12.23
N ASN A 155 -2.54 33.42 -12.98
CA ASN A 155 -2.32 31.98 -12.79
C ASN A 155 -1.80 31.66 -11.38
N PHE A 156 -0.89 32.48 -10.85
CA PHE A 156 -0.38 32.36 -9.49
C PHE A 156 -1.49 32.56 -8.44
N GLN A 157 -2.36 33.56 -8.61
CA GLN A 157 -3.50 33.79 -7.72
C GLN A 157 -4.51 32.64 -7.76
N VAL A 158 -4.82 32.09 -8.94
CA VAL A 158 -5.69 30.91 -9.09
C VAL A 158 -5.08 29.67 -8.43
N LEU A 159 -3.79 29.40 -8.63
CA LEU A 159 -3.09 28.30 -7.96
C LEU A 159 -3.08 28.47 -6.44
N LYS A 160 -2.79 29.68 -5.96
CA LYS A 160 -2.83 30.01 -4.52
C LYS A 160 -4.23 29.77 -3.92
N LYS A 161 -5.30 30.17 -4.61
CA LYS A 161 -6.69 29.91 -4.18
C LYS A 161 -6.99 28.41 -4.13
N ARG A 162 -6.60 27.67 -5.18
CA ARG A 162 -6.72 26.21 -5.23
C ARG A 162 -5.96 25.52 -4.09
N ASP A 163 -4.78 26.03 -3.72
CA ASP A 163 -4.00 25.49 -2.60
C ASP A 163 -4.60 25.83 -1.23
N GLU A 164 -5.14 27.04 -1.05
CA GLU A 164 -5.94 27.41 0.13
C GLU A 164 -7.15 26.45 0.30
N GLU A 165 -7.91 26.20 -0.77
CA GLU A 165 -9.03 25.25 -0.80
C GLU A 165 -8.60 23.78 -0.54
N ASN A 166 -7.51 23.34 -1.17
CA ASN A 166 -6.92 22.02 -0.96
C ASN A 166 -6.48 21.83 0.49
N MET A 167 -5.86 22.84 1.11
CA MET A 167 -5.47 22.80 2.53
C MET A 167 -6.69 22.69 3.44
N ILE A 168 -7.76 23.45 3.17
CA ILE A 168 -9.02 23.33 3.92
C ILE A 168 -9.59 21.92 3.79
N THR A 169 -9.73 21.40 2.57
CA THR A 169 -10.26 20.05 2.28
C THR A 169 -9.43 18.96 2.95
N LYS A 170 -8.10 19.03 2.84
CA LYS A 170 -7.15 18.12 3.49
C LYS A 170 -7.28 18.17 5.02
N SER A 171 -7.48 19.35 5.60
CA SER A 171 -7.72 19.50 7.05
C SER A 171 -9.06 18.89 7.50
N GLN A 172 -10.10 18.96 6.66
CA GLN A 172 -11.41 18.37 6.94
C GLN A 172 -11.36 16.84 6.81
N GLN A 173 -10.73 16.32 5.75
CA GLN A 173 -10.51 14.90 5.55
C GLN A 173 -9.66 14.29 6.67
N LYS A 174 -8.55 14.93 7.06
CA LYS A 174 -7.73 14.50 8.21
C LYS A 174 -8.57 14.42 9.50
N ARG A 175 -9.38 15.44 9.79
CA ARG A 175 -10.33 15.44 10.92
C ARG A 175 -11.43 14.37 10.81
N LYS A 176 -11.82 13.94 9.60
CA LYS A 176 -12.76 12.82 9.39
C LYS A 176 -12.07 11.47 9.63
N ILE A 177 -10.85 11.30 9.14
CA ILE A 177 -10.02 10.10 9.35
C ILE A 177 -9.78 9.88 10.84
N THR A 178 -9.35 10.90 11.60
CA THR A 178 -9.15 10.78 13.06
C THR A 178 -10.42 10.32 13.78
N ARG A 179 -11.58 10.95 13.50
CA ARG A 179 -12.87 10.52 14.08
C ARG A 179 -13.26 9.08 13.74
N LEU A 180 -12.97 8.62 12.52
CA LEU A 180 -13.23 7.23 12.12
C LEU A 180 -12.24 6.26 12.77
N GLN A 181 -10.97 6.65 12.96
CA GLN A 181 -9.97 5.88 13.70
C GLN A 181 -10.36 5.75 15.18
N ASP A 182 -10.81 6.85 15.81
CA ASP A 182 -11.30 6.83 17.19
C ASP A 182 -12.53 5.92 17.34
N TYR A 183 -13.47 5.99 16.39
CA TYR A 183 -14.64 5.12 16.38
C TYR A 183 -14.27 3.64 16.18
N LEU A 184 -13.37 3.33 15.25
CA LEU A 184 -12.86 1.98 15.00
C LEU A 184 -12.11 1.44 16.23
N ASN A 185 -11.27 2.26 16.88
CA ASN A 185 -10.58 1.90 18.11
C ASN A 185 -11.57 1.60 19.25
N ASN A 186 -12.62 2.40 19.39
CA ASN A 186 -13.69 2.17 20.37
C ASN A 186 -14.49 0.89 20.07
N LEU A 187 -14.79 0.58 18.81
CA LEU A 187 -15.42 -0.69 18.42
C LEU A 187 -14.50 -1.89 18.70
N ASN A 188 -13.21 -1.81 18.33
CA ASN A 188 -12.23 -2.86 18.61
C ASN A 188 -12.07 -3.09 20.12
N GLN A 189 -12.11 -2.04 20.95
CA GLN A 189 -12.12 -2.19 22.41
C GLN A 189 -13.40 -2.87 22.92
N LYS A 190 -14.58 -2.57 22.34
CA LYS A 190 -15.84 -3.25 22.69
C LYS A 190 -15.81 -4.72 22.27
N LEU A 191 -15.38 -5.03 21.06
CA LEU A 191 -15.25 -6.41 20.57
C LEU A 191 -14.28 -7.21 21.45
N LYS A 192 -13.09 -6.69 21.76
CA LYS A 192 -12.15 -7.37 22.69
C LYS A 192 -12.72 -7.60 24.08
N LYS A 193 -13.54 -6.67 24.60
CA LYS A 193 -14.23 -6.87 25.89
C LYS A 193 -15.29 -7.96 25.81
N GLN A 194 -16.08 -7.99 24.74
CA GLN A 194 -17.11 -9.00 24.52
C GLN A 194 -16.50 -10.39 24.28
N GLU A 195 -15.47 -10.48 23.44
CA GLU A 195 -14.71 -11.70 23.18
C GLU A 195 -14.11 -12.26 24.47
N LYS A 196 -13.49 -11.41 25.30
CA LYS A 196 -13.03 -11.82 26.63
C LYS A 196 -14.18 -12.30 27.51
N GLN A 197 -15.27 -11.53 27.61
CA GLN A 197 -16.41 -11.91 28.45
C GLN A 197 -17.00 -13.26 28.04
N SER A 198 -17.23 -13.50 26.75
CA SER A 198 -17.75 -14.77 26.27
C SER A 198 -16.74 -15.92 26.42
N SER A 199 -15.44 -15.64 26.36
CA SER A 199 -14.39 -16.62 26.69
C SER A 199 -14.41 -16.99 28.18
N ASP A 200 -14.50 -16.00 29.07
CA ASP A 200 -14.58 -16.20 30.53
C ASP A 200 -15.89 -16.92 30.92
N GLU A 201 -17.02 -16.59 30.28
CA GLU A 201 -18.31 -17.28 30.45
C GLU A 201 -18.25 -18.74 29.97
N ASN A 202 -17.69 -19.00 28.78
CA ASN A 202 -17.52 -20.36 28.26
C ASN A 202 -16.65 -21.22 29.19
N LEU A 203 -15.53 -20.67 29.70
CA LEU A 203 -14.69 -21.35 30.69
C LEU A 203 -15.44 -21.64 31.99
N SER A 204 -16.30 -20.71 32.45
CA SER A 204 -17.17 -20.96 33.61
C SER A 204 -18.17 -22.10 33.34
N PHE A 205 -18.81 -22.12 32.17
CA PHE A 205 -19.73 -23.19 31.79
C PHE A 205 -19.03 -24.54 31.62
N GLU A 206 -17.80 -24.57 31.08
CA GLU A 206 -16.99 -25.80 31.00
C GLU A 206 -16.63 -26.33 32.39
N CYS A 207 -16.27 -25.46 33.34
CA CYS A 207 -16.05 -25.83 34.74
C CYS A 207 -17.33 -26.36 35.42
N ASP A 208 -18.48 -25.70 35.22
CA ASP A 208 -19.76 -26.15 35.77
C ASP A 208 -20.22 -27.49 35.17
N LEU A 209 -20.04 -27.69 33.85
CA LEU A 209 -20.30 -28.96 33.17
C LEU A 209 -19.40 -30.08 33.69
N ALA A 210 -18.09 -29.83 33.85
CA ALA A 210 -17.17 -30.80 34.43
C ALA A 210 -17.61 -31.22 35.84
N ARG A 211 -18.00 -30.26 36.69
CA ARG A 211 -18.53 -30.51 38.04
C ARG A 211 -19.83 -31.34 38.01
N VAL A 212 -20.77 -31.04 37.12
CA VAL A 212 -22.03 -31.80 36.99
C VAL A 212 -21.76 -33.23 36.50
N ILE A 213 -20.83 -33.41 35.55
CA ILE A 213 -20.41 -34.74 35.07
C ILE A 213 -19.77 -35.55 36.21
N GLU A 214 -18.95 -34.93 37.06
CA GLU A 214 -18.37 -35.58 38.24
C GLU A 214 -19.44 -35.98 39.27
N GLN A 215 -20.37 -35.08 39.60
CA GLN A 215 -21.50 -35.37 40.47
C GLN A 215 -22.38 -36.51 39.94
N TYR A 216 -22.62 -36.55 38.62
CA TYR A 216 -23.35 -37.64 37.97
C TYR A 216 -22.60 -38.99 38.10
N LYS A 217 -21.29 -39.01 37.85
CA LYS A 217 -20.44 -40.20 38.04
C LYS A 217 -20.43 -40.68 39.49
N GLU A 218 -20.41 -39.78 40.47
CA GLU A 218 -20.56 -40.16 41.88
C GLU A 218 -21.93 -40.78 42.18
N LEU A 219 -23.01 -40.19 41.63
CA LEU A 219 -24.37 -40.68 41.84
C LEU A 219 -24.55 -42.08 41.23
N GLN A 220 -24.01 -42.34 40.03
CA GLN A 220 -23.99 -43.65 39.39
C GLN A 220 -23.22 -44.69 40.24
N LYS A 221 -22.05 -44.32 40.79
CA LYS A 221 -21.29 -45.17 41.74
C LYS A 221 -22.10 -45.49 43.01
N LYS A 222 -22.76 -44.49 43.59
CA LYS A 222 -23.63 -44.64 44.77
C LYS A 222 -24.81 -45.58 44.45
N PHE A 223 -25.47 -45.41 43.30
CA PHE A 223 -26.57 -46.26 42.85
C PHE A 223 -26.17 -47.73 42.70
N CYS A 224 -25.04 -48.01 42.03
CA CYS A 224 -24.49 -49.36 41.90
C CYS A 224 -24.16 -49.96 43.29
N HIS A 225 -23.55 -49.18 44.19
CA HIS A 225 -23.28 -49.62 45.56
C HIS A 225 -24.56 -49.94 46.36
N PHE A 226 -25.62 -49.15 46.21
CA PHE A 226 -26.92 -49.45 46.82
C PHE A 226 -27.51 -50.74 46.27
N GLN A 227 -27.53 -50.95 44.95
CA GLN A 227 -28.01 -52.20 44.35
C GLN A 227 -27.27 -53.44 44.89
N ILE A 228 -25.94 -53.39 44.96
CA ILE A 228 -25.12 -54.48 45.52
C ILE A 228 -25.45 -54.72 47.00
N THR A 229 -25.59 -53.64 47.78
CA THR A 229 -25.85 -53.72 49.23
C THR A 229 -27.26 -54.23 49.54
N ASP A 230 -28.27 -53.76 48.81
CA ASP A 230 -29.66 -54.18 48.98
C ASP A 230 -29.86 -55.63 48.50
N ASN A 231 -29.26 -56.03 47.37
CA ASN A 231 -29.28 -57.43 46.93
C ASN A 231 -28.63 -58.35 47.97
N LYS A 232 -27.43 -58.01 48.47
CA LYS A 232 -26.76 -58.80 49.51
C LYS A 232 -27.58 -58.87 50.79
N ARG A 233 -28.16 -57.75 51.23
CA ARG A 233 -29.04 -57.72 52.41
C ARG A 233 -30.30 -58.57 52.21
N PHE A 234 -30.84 -58.59 51.00
CA PHE A 234 -31.97 -59.46 50.64
C PHE A 234 -31.57 -60.94 50.69
N GLU A 235 -30.42 -61.31 50.11
CA GLU A 235 -29.86 -62.67 50.20
C GLU A 235 -29.62 -63.12 51.65
N ASP A 236 -28.98 -62.29 52.47
CA ASP A 236 -28.71 -62.57 53.88
C ASP A 236 -30.02 -62.81 54.68
N ILE A 237 -31.05 -61.98 54.44
CA ILE A 237 -32.38 -62.14 55.05
C ILE A 237 -33.11 -63.38 54.51
N TRP A 238 -32.97 -63.68 53.22
CA TRP A 238 -33.56 -64.87 52.60
C TRP A 238 -33.00 -66.14 53.21
N VAL A 239 -31.66 -66.28 53.24
CA VAL A 239 -30.96 -67.43 53.82
C VAL A 239 -31.28 -67.59 55.31
N MET A 240 -31.38 -66.49 56.06
CA MET A 240 -31.81 -66.55 57.47
C MET A 240 -33.23 -67.12 57.61
N ASN A 241 -34.19 -66.67 56.81
CA ASN A 241 -35.58 -67.13 56.88
C ASN A 241 -35.75 -68.56 56.35
N GLU A 242 -34.97 -68.96 55.34
CA GLU A 242 -34.93 -70.33 54.82
C GLU A 242 -34.44 -71.30 55.91
N ASN A 243 -33.29 -71.01 56.53
CA ASN A 243 -32.75 -71.82 57.63
C ASN A 243 -33.74 -71.93 58.80
N LEU A 244 -34.34 -70.81 59.23
CA LEU A 244 -35.35 -70.82 60.30
C LEU A 244 -36.59 -71.68 59.98
N THR A 245 -36.95 -71.82 58.71
CA THR A 245 -38.08 -72.67 58.31
C THR A 245 -37.69 -74.14 58.21
N MET A 246 -36.46 -74.43 57.76
CA MET A 246 -35.92 -75.79 57.79
C MET A 246 -35.79 -76.30 59.23
N ASP A 247 -35.27 -75.49 60.16
CA ASP A 247 -35.19 -75.83 61.59
C ASP A 247 -36.57 -76.18 62.18
N LEU A 248 -37.61 -75.40 61.85
CA LEU A 248 -38.99 -75.64 62.27
C LEU A 248 -39.57 -76.93 61.67
N ILE A 249 -39.27 -77.23 60.40
CA ILE A 249 -39.71 -78.46 59.73
C ILE A 249 -39.01 -79.69 60.32
N ASP A 250 -37.72 -79.59 60.63
CA ASP A 250 -36.98 -80.65 61.33
C ASP A 250 -37.60 -80.93 62.71
N ASP A 251 -37.99 -79.90 63.47
CA ASP A 251 -38.69 -80.07 64.75
C ASP A 251 -40.10 -80.66 64.58
N VAL A 252 -40.85 -80.25 63.56
CA VAL A 252 -42.15 -80.84 63.19
C VAL A 252 -42.02 -82.31 62.79
N LEU A 253 -41.00 -82.67 62.01
CA LEU A 253 -40.72 -84.05 61.62
C LEU A 253 -40.29 -84.92 62.80
N LYS A 254 -39.55 -84.36 63.77
CA LYS A 254 -39.26 -85.04 65.05
C LYS A 254 -40.54 -85.30 65.85
N ILE A 255 -41.50 -84.35 65.86
CA ILE A 255 -42.80 -84.53 66.54
C ILE A 255 -43.65 -85.59 65.82
N ASP A 256 -43.77 -85.54 64.49
CA ASP A 256 -44.47 -86.54 63.69
C ASP A 256 -43.92 -87.95 63.93
N LYS A 257 -42.59 -88.09 63.97
CA LYS A 257 -41.92 -89.34 64.32
C LYS A 257 -42.30 -89.83 65.72
N ILE A 258 -42.28 -88.96 66.73
CA ILE A 258 -42.63 -89.32 68.12
C ILE A 258 -44.09 -89.78 68.21
N ILE A 259 -45.03 -89.06 67.59
CA ILE A 259 -46.47 -89.41 67.65
C ILE A 259 -46.73 -90.75 66.96
N THR A 260 -46.16 -90.96 65.78
CA THR A 260 -46.37 -92.20 65.00
C THR A 260 -45.70 -93.43 65.64
N GLU A 261 -44.44 -93.33 66.08
CA GLU A 261 -43.73 -94.44 66.72
C GLU A 261 -44.29 -94.74 68.14
N GLN A 262 -44.49 -93.73 68.99
CA GLN A 262 -44.79 -93.96 70.42
C GLN A 262 -46.27 -94.10 70.73
N GLN A 263 -47.18 -93.46 69.98
CA GLN A 263 -48.60 -93.39 70.35
C GLN A 263 -49.53 -94.14 69.37
N LEU A 264 -49.12 -94.29 68.12
CA LEU A 264 -49.86 -95.09 67.13
C LEU A 264 -49.29 -96.51 66.95
N GLY A 265 -48.03 -96.74 67.35
CA GLY A 265 -47.36 -98.04 67.20
C GLY A 265 -47.16 -98.44 65.73
N LEU A 266 -47.06 -97.45 64.83
CA LEU A 266 -46.87 -97.64 63.40
C LEU A 266 -45.42 -97.30 63.03
N ASP A 267 -44.86 -98.02 62.05
CA ASP A 267 -43.54 -97.73 61.51
C ASP A 267 -43.53 -96.33 60.88
N TRP A 268 -42.71 -95.42 61.42
CA TRP A 268 -42.58 -94.08 60.85
C TRP A 268 -41.74 -94.12 59.58
N HIS A 269 -42.33 -93.69 58.48
CA HIS A 269 -41.63 -93.38 57.25
C HIS A 269 -41.46 -91.87 57.12
N ALA A 270 -40.20 -91.42 57.03
CA ALA A 270 -39.87 -90.04 56.73
C ALA A 270 -40.58 -89.61 55.42
N PRO A 271 -41.25 -88.45 55.40
CA PRO A 271 -41.76 -87.87 54.16
C PRO A 271 -40.65 -87.82 53.10
N ASN A 272 -40.99 -88.23 51.88
CA ASN A 272 -40.03 -88.60 50.85
C ASN A 272 -39.15 -87.39 50.47
N SER A 273 -37.93 -87.31 51.04
CA SER A 273 -37.07 -86.11 51.03
C SER A 273 -36.52 -85.69 49.66
N LYS A 274 -36.96 -86.35 48.59
CA LYS A 274 -36.59 -86.10 47.19
C LYS A 274 -37.34 -84.93 46.54
N PHE A 275 -38.17 -84.21 47.29
CA PHE A 275 -38.92 -83.04 46.82
C PHE A 275 -38.52 -81.71 47.47
N LEU A 276 -37.38 -81.65 48.18
CA LEU A 276 -36.72 -80.37 48.42
C LEU A 276 -36.14 -79.86 47.09
N ILE A 277 -36.94 -79.10 46.35
CA ILE A 277 -36.44 -78.25 45.25
C ILE A 277 -35.32 -77.39 45.85
N ALA A 278 -34.15 -77.42 45.24
CA ALA A 278 -33.01 -76.64 45.70
C ALA A 278 -33.41 -75.16 45.82
N SER A 279 -33.00 -74.51 46.92
CA SER A 279 -33.23 -73.09 47.18
C SER A 279 -33.15 -72.27 45.89
N PRO A 280 -34.17 -71.44 45.57
CA PRO A 280 -34.21 -70.68 44.31
C PRO A 280 -33.01 -69.77 44.04
N PHE A 281 -32.13 -69.56 45.04
CA PHE A 281 -30.93 -68.73 44.94
C PHE A 281 -29.60 -69.53 44.88
N LYS A 282 -29.63 -70.85 44.63
CA LYS A 282 -28.41 -71.66 44.40
C LYS A 282 -28.19 -72.08 42.93
N LYS A 283 -28.40 -71.13 42.01
CA LYS A 283 -27.74 -71.02 40.69
C LYS A 283 -28.10 -69.68 40.06
N ASP A 284 -27.12 -68.78 40.01
CA ASP A 284 -26.80 -67.89 38.88
C ASP A 284 -25.78 -66.85 39.35
N ARG A 285 -24.51 -67.27 39.40
CA ARG A 285 -23.43 -66.32 39.11
C ARG A 285 -23.41 -66.11 37.60
N ASP A 286 -23.03 -64.90 37.20
CA ASP A 286 -22.72 -64.50 35.82
C ASP A 286 -23.92 -64.13 34.91
N VAL A 287 -24.78 -63.19 35.35
CA VAL A 287 -25.56 -62.34 34.42
C VAL A 287 -25.48 -60.85 34.79
N LEU A 288 -24.63 -60.14 34.03
CA LEU A 288 -24.84 -58.78 33.49
C LEU A 288 -25.07 -57.59 34.45
N PHE A 289 -24.03 -56.78 34.62
CA PHE A 289 -24.16 -55.31 34.62
C PHE A 289 -23.07 -54.67 33.74
N THR A 290 -23.20 -54.84 32.42
CA THR A 290 -22.54 -53.97 31.45
C THR A 290 -23.34 -52.67 31.35
N ALA A 291 -22.94 -51.65 32.11
CA ALA A 291 -23.55 -50.32 32.10
C ALA A 291 -22.50 -49.21 31.84
N ASP A 292 -21.61 -49.48 30.87
CA ASP A 292 -20.63 -48.55 30.30
C ASP A 292 -20.73 -48.61 28.76
N GLN A 293 -21.92 -48.35 28.21
CA GLN A 293 -22.11 -48.28 26.75
C GLN A 293 -23.28 -47.39 26.33
N GLU A 294 -23.25 -46.12 26.73
CA GLU A 294 -23.86 -44.99 26.01
C GLU A 294 -23.17 -43.70 26.49
N VAL A 295 -23.14 -42.65 25.66
CA VAL A 295 -22.27 -41.44 25.83
C VAL A 295 -20.77 -41.69 25.57
N SER A 296 -20.44 -42.19 24.37
CA SER A 296 -19.10 -42.09 23.78
C SER A 296 -19.14 -41.67 22.31
N SER A 297 -19.92 -40.62 22.01
CA SER A 297 -19.92 -39.94 20.71
C SER A 297 -19.64 -38.46 20.93
N ILE A 298 -18.59 -37.96 20.25
CA ILE A 298 -18.05 -36.57 20.26
C ILE A 298 -16.93 -36.33 21.32
N LYS A 299 -15.73 -35.97 20.80
CA LYS A 299 -14.46 -35.60 21.49
C LYS A 299 -13.84 -36.72 22.35
N SER A 300 -12.80 -37.45 21.92
CA SER A 300 -11.49 -36.92 21.51
C SER A 300 -10.63 -37.96 20.75
N ASN A 301 -10.14 -37.59 19.56
CA ASN A 301 -8.88 -38.14 19.01
C ASN A 301 -7.74 -37.17 19.37
N LEU A 302 -6.49 -37.67 19.37
CA LEU A 302 -5.29 -37.13 20.04
C LEU A 302 -5.34 -37.34 21.57
N GLU A 303 -4.40 -38.03 22.22
CA GLU A 303 -3.05 -38.50 21.80
C GLU A 303 -2.66 -39.84 22.46
N GLU A 304 -1.77 -40.60 21.82
CA GLU A 304 -1.13 -41.81 22.37
C GLU A 304 -0.01 -41.44 23.36
N ILE A 305 0.05 -42.00 24.59
CA ILE A 305 1.34 -42.32 25.28
C ILE A 305 1.19 -43.54 26.24
N SER A 306 1.74 -44.68 25.82
CA SER A 306 2.36 -45.77 26.63
C SER A 306 1.59 -46.61 27.67
N SER A 307 1.90 -47.92 27.69
CA SER A 307 2.54 -48.63 28.84
C SER A 307 2.18 -50.12 29.02
N VAL A 308 2.26 -50.93 27.96
CA VAL A 308 2.18 -52.42 28.03
C VAL A 308 3.27 -53.05 28.94
N GLY A 309 4.28 -52.27 29.38
CA GLY A 309 5.31 -52.71 30.33
C GLY A 309 4.88 -52.83 31.80
N ASN A 310 3.79 -52.17 32.24
CA ASN A 310 3.50 -52.03 33.67
C ASN A 310 2.88 -53.27 34.33
N LEU A 311 2.09 -54.07 33.60
CA LEU A 311 1.49 -55.29 34.14
C LEU A 311 2.51 -56.41 34.40
N LYS A 312 3.55 -56.50 33.54
CA LYS A 312 4.60 -57.53 33.68
C LYS A 312 5.55 -57.24 34.85
N ASN A 313 5.77 -55.97 35.15
CA ASN A 313 6.59 -55.55 36.30
C ASN A 313 5.83 -55.73 37.63
N MET A 314 4.52 -55.40 37.70
CA MET A 314 3.73 -55.67 38.92
C MET A 314 3.60 -57.17 39.22
N LEU A 315 3.53 -58.03 38.19
CA LEU A 315 3.48 -59.48 38.38
C LEU A 315 4.80 -60.05 38.96
N ASN A 316 5.96 -59.55 38.51
CA ASN A 316 7.25 -59.97 39.05
C ASN A 316 7.46 -59.53 40.51
N ILE A 317 7.09 -58.28 40.85
CA ILE A 317 7.21 -57.74 42.22
C ILE A 317 6.36 -58.56 43.22
N LEU A 318 5.17 -59.00 42.82
CA LEU A 318 4.33 -59.89 43.64
C LEU A 318 4.93 -61.29 43.85
N CYS A 319 5.74 -61.80 42.91
CA CYS A 319 6.46 -63.06 43.09
C CYS A 319 7.64 -62.92 44.05
N ASP A 320 8.45 -61.85 43.91
CA ASP A 320 9.63 -61.61 44.74
C ASP A 320 9.27 -61.38 46.23
N GLU A 321 8.18 -60.64 46.51
CA GLU A 321 7.71 -60.35 47.88
C GLU A 321 7.04 -61.56 48.60
N SER A 322 6.79 -62.68 47.89
CA SER A 322 6.22 -63.90 48.47
C SER A 322 7.26 -64.88 49.04
N GLY A 323 8.57 -64.57 48.88
CA GLY A 323 9.68 -65.46 49.24
C GLY A 323 9.81 -65.80 50.74
N PHE A 324 9.13 -65.08 51.63
CA PHE A 324 9.17 -65.32 53.08
C PHE A 324 8.41 -66.59 53.54
N LEU A 325 7.54 -67.15 52.69
CA LEU A 325 6.71 -68.32 53.02
C LEU A 325 7.29 -69.67 52.54
N VAL A 326 8.50 -69.69 51.95
CA VAL A 326 9.12 -70.89 51.38
C VAL A 326 10.23 -71.45 52.30
N GLU A 327 10.10 -72.73 52.67
CA GLU A 327 11.00 -73.40 53.60
C GLU A 327 12.42 -73.63 53.00
N SER A 328 13.46 -73.35 53.78
CA SER A 328 14.85 -73.18 53.30
C SER A 328 15.57 -74.43 52.74
N LYS A 329 14.90 -75.59 52.74
CA LYS A 329 15.35 -76.80 52.03
C LYS A 329 14.82 -76.90 50.60
N LEU A 330 13.72 -76.23 50.27
CA LEU A 330 13.07 -76.29 48.97
C LEU A 330 13.78 -75.39 47.93
N SER A 331 14.32 -74.26 48.39
CA SER A 331 15.12 -73.33 47.57
C SER A 331 16.44 -73.91 47.07
N LYS A 332 16.99 -74.95 47.71
CA LYS A 332 18.21 -75.64 47.25
C LYS A 332 17.98 -76.71 46.17
N LEU A 333 16.74 -77.15 45.96
CA LEU A 333 16.38 -78.15 44.95
C LEU A 333 15.85 -77.54 43.64
N LEU A 334 15.52 -76.25 43.64
CA LEU A 334 14.94 -75.54 42.49
C LEU A 334 15.95 -74.75 41.63
N ALA A 335 17.23 -74.71 42.02
CA ALA A 335 18.27 -73.91 41.37
C ALA A 335 18.55 -74.17 39.85
N PRO A 336 18.35 -75.38 39.27
CA PRO A 336 18.69 -75.62 37.86
C PRO A 336 17.56 -75.39 36.83
N ILE A 337 16.36 -74.93 37.22
CA ILE A 337 15.15 -74.96 36.35
C ILE A 337 14.60 -73.54 36.07
N ASN A 338 13.87 -73.43 34.96
CA ASN A 338 13.45 -72.19 34.30
C ASN A 338 12.49 -71.32 35.15
N LYS A 339 12.65 -69.99 35.08
CA LYS A 339 12.02 -69.05 36.04
C LYS A 339 10.50 -68.94 35.98
N ASN A 340 9.86 -69.29 34.86
CA ASN A 340 8.40 -69.20 34.72
C ASN A 340 7.66 -70.40 35.34
N ASP A 341 8.32 -71.55 35.50
CA ASP A 341 7.69 -72.77 36.05
C ASP A 341 7.77 -72.79 37.59
N GLN A 342 8.74 -72.07 38.17
CA GLN A 342 8.87 -71.87 39.62
C GLN A 342 7.68 -71.08 40.20
N SER A 343 7.26 -69.99 39.54
CA SER A 343 6.19 -69.11 40.02
C SER A 343 4.79 -69.72 39.94
N LEU A 344 4.59 -70.77 39.13
CA LEU A 344 3.34 -71.53 39.11
C LEU A 344 3.25 -72.50 40.31
N MET A 345 4.35 -73.16 40.65
CA MET A 345 4.37 -74.17 41.73
C MET A 345 4.46 -73.57 43.14
N THR A 346 5.03 -72.38 43.31
CA THR A 346 4.92 -71.64 44.59
C THR A 346 3.49 -71.21 44.89
N LEU A 347 2.67 -70.98 43.86
CA LEU A 347 1.26 -70.62 43.98
C LEU A 347 0.39 -71.82 44.39
N ASP A 348 0.64 -73.00 43.81
CA ASP A 348 -0.08 -74.25 44.14
C ASP A 348 0.24 -74.77 45.56
N ALA A 349 1.46 -74.53 46.05
CA ALA A 349 1.84 -74.84 47.43
C ALA A 349 1.13 -73.97 48.49
N VAL A 350 0.73 -72.74 48.13
CA VAL A 350 -0.05 -71.84 49.01
C VAL A 350 -1.51 -72.28 49.09
N PHE A 351 -2.11 -72.78 48.01
CA PHE A 351 -3.50 -73.24 48.03
C PHE A 351 -3.70 -74.63 48.68
N ASN A 352 -2.71 -75.52 48.64
CA ASN A 352 -2.83 -76.87 49.21
C ASN A 352 -2.59 -76.99 50.73
N LYS A 353 -2.39 -75.89 51.48
CA LYS A 353 -2.15 -75.92 52.94
C LYS A 353 -3.29 -75.35 53.79
N CYS A 354 -4.40 -74.90 53.17
CA CYS A 354 -5.52 -74.27 53.88
C CYS A 354 -6.80 -75.12 53.93
N LEU A 355 -6.72 -76.41 53.60
CA LEU A 355 -7.85 -77.35 53.66
C LEU A 355 -7.42 -78.61 54.42
N GLN A 356 -8.20 -78.93 55.48
CA GLN A 356 -8.20 -80.17 56.28
C GLN A 356 -7.38 -80.23 57.60
N THR A 357 -7.76 -79.41 58.58
CA THR A 357 -7.85 -79.80 60.02
C THR A 357 -8.86 -78.87 60.72
N VAL A 358 -9.77 -79.29 61.60
CA VAL A 358 -10.24 -80.63 62.01
C VAL A 358 -11.72 -80.48 62.42
N LEU A 359 -12.53 -81.46 62.05
CA LEU A 359 -13.88 -81.67 62.60
C LEU A 359 -13.71 -82.43 63.93
N GLN A 360 -14.19 -81.92 65.07
CA GLN A 360 -15.11 -82.63 66.00
C GLN A 360 -15.18 -82.08 67.43
N LEU A 361 -16.43 -82.06 67.95
CA LEU A 361 -16.85 -82.31 69.35
C LEU A 361 -16.48 -81.23 70.41
N THR A 362 -17.24 -81.01 71.48
CA THR A 362 -18.43 -81.70 72.06
C THR A 362 -19.56 -80.73 72.44
N ALA A 363 -20.80 -81.23 72.52
CA ALA A 363 -21.94 -80.55 73.15
C ALA A 363 -21.92 -80.68 74.69
N GLN A 364 -22.59 -79.76 75.43
CA GLN A 364 -23.65 -80.07 76.42
C GLN A 364 -24.32 -78.80 77.00
N ILE A 365 -25.61 -78.94 77.38
CA ILE A 365 -26.52 -77.96 78.07
C ILE A 365 -26.98 -76.80 77.16
N ARG A 366 -28.26 -76.59 76.79
CA ARG A 366 -29.58 -77.24 77.02
C ARG A 366 -30.26 -77.04 78.39
N VAL A 367 -31.26 -76.14 78.47
CA VAL A 367 -32.71 -76.41 78.77
C VAL A 367 -33.58 -75.13 78.90
N GLU A 368 -33.08 -74.00 79.44
CA GLU A 368 -33.95 -72.82 79.71
C GLU A 368 -34.42 -72.02 78.46
N PHE A 369 -33.79 -72.20 77.30
CA PHE A 369 -34.04 -71.38 76.11
C PHE A 369 -35.38 -71.68 75.40
N LEU A 370 -35.97 -72.85 75.63
CA LEU A 370 -37.15 -73.33 74.88
C LEU A 370 -38.44 -72.56 75.20
N HIS A 371 -38.60 -72.01 76.41
CA HIS A 371 -39.81 -71.27 76.78
C HIS A 371 -39.92 -69.87 76.14
N GLN A 372 -38.80 -69.26 75.72
CA GLN A 372 -38.84 -67.95 75.04
C GLN A 372 -39.11 -68.04 73.53
N LEU A 373 -38.69 -69.13 72.88
CA LEU A 373 -38.85 -69.29 71.43
C LEU A 373 -40.33 -69.44 71.01
N PHE A 374 -41.11 -70.26 71.72
CA PHE A 374 -42.54 -70.47 71.45
C PHE A 374 -43.39 -69.19 71.49
N ARG A 375 -42.96 -68.16 72.22
CA ARG A 375 -43.66 -66.86 72.28
C ARG A 375 -43.31 -65.93 71.10
N LYS A 376 -42.16 -66.14 70.45
CA LYS A 376 -41.59 -65.24 69.43
C LYS A 376 -41.99 -65.64 68.01
N THR A 377 -42.07 -66.94 67.72
CA THR A 377 -42.55 -67.47 66.42
C THR A 377 -44.01 -67.09 66.14
N ARG A 378 -44.88 -67.11 67.16
CA ARG A 378 -46.32 -66.77 67.02
C ARG A 378 -46.60 -65.32 66.55
N MET A 379 -45.66 -64.38 66.76
CA MET A 379 -45.82 -62.97 66.37
C MET A 379 -45.28 -62.64 64.97
N ASN A 380 -44.35 -63.45 64.43
CA ASN A 380 -43.70 -63.15 63.14
C ASN A 380 -44.51 -63.61 61.93
N LEU A 381 -45.29 -64.70 62.07
CA LEU A 381 -46.16 -65.25 61.02
C LEU A 381 -47.21 -64.25 60.49
N HIS A 382 -47.55 -63.20 61.25
CA HIS A 382 -48.55 -62.22 60.81
C HIS A 382 -47.98 -61.05 59.97
N LYS A 383 -46.65 -60.87 59.91
CA LYS A 383 -46.02 -59.74 59.20
C LYS A 383 -45.54 -60.05 57.78
N ASN A 384 -45.32 -61.32 57.44
CA ASN A 384 -44.73 -61.70 56.14
C ASN A 384 -45.75 -61.78 54.97
N LYS A 385 -46.98 -61.30 55.15
CA LYS A 385 -48.09 -61.48 54.18
C LYS A 385 -48.07 -60.53 52.97
N ILE A 386 -47.00 -59.75 52.77
CA ILE A 386 -46.92 -58.66 51.78
C ILE A 386 -45.85 -58.88 50.69
N ILE A 387 -44.90 -59.79 50.87
CA ILE A 387 -43.79 -59.99 49.92
C ILE A 387 -43.61 -61.47 49.59
N THR A 388 -44.31 -61.95 48.56
CA THR A 388 -43.88 -62.96 47.55
C THR A 388 -45.04 -63.37 46.61
N HIS A 389 -45.47 -62.46 45.73
CA HIS A 389 -45.79 -62.83 44.35
C HIS A 389 -44.47 -62.61 43.55
N VAL A 390 -43.99 -63.43 42.62
CA VAL A 390 -44.73 -64.28 41.66
C VAL A 390 -44.18 -65.72 41.53
N ASN A 391 -42.87 -65.99 41.72
CA ASN A 391 -42.28 -67.33 41.47
C ASN A 391 -42.08 -68.21 42.72
N ASN A 392 -42.01 -67.63 43.93
CA ASN A 392 -41.59 -68.40 45.12
C ASN A 392 -42.77 -69.04 45.88
N SER A 393 -43.99 -68.96 45.33
CA SER A 393 -45.19 -69.53 45.96
C SER A 393 -45.15 -71.05 46.03
N GLU A 394 -44.57 -71.74 45.03
CA GLU A 394 -44.50 -73.20 45.02
C GLU A 394 -43.53 -73.75 46.07
N TYR A 395 -42.37 -73.10 46.24
CA TYR A 395 -41.37 -73.47 47.25
C TYR A 395 -41.96 -73.44 48.68
N TRP A 396 -42.61 -72.33 49.05
CA TRP A 396 -43.22 -72.22 50.38
C TRP A 396 -44.45 -73.14 50.55
N LYS A 397 -45.26 -73.35 49.50
CA LYS A 397 -46.37 -74.33 49.52
C LYS A 397 -45.88 -75.77 49.69
N GLN A 398 -44.72 -76.12 49.13
CA GLN A 398 -44.14 -77.46 49.28
C GLN A 398 -43.67 -77.69 50.73
N LEU A 399 -43.02 -76.69 51.34
CA LEU A 399 -42.64 -76.71 52.75
C LEU A 399 -43.86 -76.79 53.70
N GLU A 400 -44.97 -76.13 53.36
CA GLU A 400 -46.25 -76.24 54.07
C GLU A 400 -46.89 -77.64 53.92
N SER A 401 -46.71 -78.30 52.77
CA SER A 401 -47.27 -79.63 52.47
C SER A 401 -46.52 -80.83 53.09
N VAL A 402 -45.47 -80.60 53.88
CA VAL A 402 -44.66 -81.67 54.51
C VAL A 402 -45.48 -82.50 55.52
N ILE A 403 -46.53 -81.92 56.10
CA ILE A 403 -47.59 -82.64 56.83
C ILE A 403 -48.83 -82.73 55.94
N ASP A 404 -49.31 -83.94 55.63
CA ASP A 404 -50.62 -84.13 54.99
C ASP A 404 -51.73 -83.65 55.95
N ILE A 405 -52.72 -82.92 55.45
CA ILE A 405 -53.92 -82.48 56.19
C ILE A 405 -54.62 -83.65 56.89
N LYS A 406 -54.46 -84.88 56.38
CA LYS A 406 -54.93 -86.11 57.05
C LYS A 406 -54.19 -86.43 58.35
N LYS A 407 -52.88 -86.15 58.45
CA LYS A 407 -52.09 -86.30 59.68
C LYS A 407 -52.45 -85.23 60.70
N ASP A 408 -52.68 -83.99 60.25
CA ASP A 408 -53.10 -82.88 61.11
C ASP A 408 -54.42 -83.22 61.83
N ARG A 409 -55.43 -83.68 61.07
CA ARG A 409 -56.69 -84.21 61.60
C ARG A 409 -56.54 -85.46 62.49
N LEU A 410 -55.52 -86.28 62.24
CA LEU A 410 -55.21 -87.44 63.07
C LEU A 410 -54.64 -86.99 64.43
N TRP A 411 -53.83 -85.93 64.45
CA TRP A 411 -53.27 -85.34 65.67
C TRP A 411 -54.35 -84.64 66.50
N ASP A 412 -55.27 -83.91 65.86
CA ASP A 412 -56.46 -83.35 66.52
C ASP A 412 -57.29 -84.47 67.19
N GLY A 413 -57.61 -85.54 66.46
CA GLY A 413 -58.37 -86.68 66.96
C GLY A 413 -57.63 -87.49 68.05
N LEU A 414 -56.29 -87.60 67.98
CA LEU A 414 -55.45 -88.16 69.03
C LEU A 414 -55.49 -87.28 70.29
N THR A 415 -55.44 -85.97 70.13
CA THR A 415 -55.48 -85.01 71.25
C THR A 415 -56.81 -85.10 71.97
N GLU A 416 -57.94 -85.08 71.25
CA GLU A 416 -59.28 -85.29 71.82
C GLU A 416 -59.43 -86.67 72.46
N GLY A 417 -58.87 -87.72 71.83
CA GLY A 417 -58.79 -89.07 72.38
C GLY A 417 -57.99 -89.16 73.69
N PHE A 418 -56.87 -88.46 73.80
CA PHE A 418 -56.09 -88.39 75.05
C PHE A 418 -56.77 -87.55 76.12
N GLU A 419 -57.48 -86.47 75.78
CA GLU A 419 -58.28 -85.74 76.77
C GLU A 419 -59.38 -86.61 77.36
N LEU A 420 -60.07 -87.42 76.53
CA LEU A 420 -61.06 -88.39 77.00
C LEU A 420 -60.42 -89.53 77.81
N TYR A 421 -59.30 -90.10 77.35
CA TYR A 421 -58.60 -91.16 78.08
C TYR A 421 -58.03 -90.67 79.42
N ASN A 422 -57.54 -89.42 79.48
CA ASN A 422 -57.07 -88.78 80.70
C ASN A 422 -58.25 -88.51 81.66
N LYS A 423 -59.42 -88.09 81.18
CA LYS A 423 -60.64 -88.03 82.01
C LYS A 423 -60.98 -89.40 82.61
N VAL A 424 -61.01 -90.46 81.80
CA VAL A 424 -61.26 -91.84 82.29
C VAL A 424 -60.17 -92.31 83.27
N LEU A 425 -58.90 -91.94 83.07
CA LEU A 425 -57.82 -92.24 84.03
C LEU A 425 -57.99 -91.49 85.35
N ASN A 426 -58.41 -90.23 85.33
CA ASN A 426 -58.69 -89.45 86.55
C ASN A 426 -59.94 -89.96 87.26
N GLU A 427 -61.01 -90.30 86.53
CA GLU A 427 -62.20 -90.98 87.07
C GLU A 427 -61.84 -92.33 87.68
N ARG A 428 -60.96 -93.11 87.03
CA ARG A 428 -60.45 -94.39 87.57
C ARG A 428 -59.57 -94.19 88.80
N ALA A 429 -58.76 -93.13 88.85
CA ALA A 429 -57.96 -92.78 90.02
C ALA A 429 -58.86 -92.39 91.21
N LEU A 430 -59.92 -91.61 90.96
CA LEU A 430 -60.95 -91.28 91.95
C LEU A 430 -61.69 -92.55 92.41
N LEU A 431 -62.11 -93.44 91.50
CA LEU A 431 -62.77 -94.70 91.84
C LEU A 431 -61.86 -95.68 92.61
N ILE A 432 -60.54 -95.66 92.39
CA ILE A 432 -59.57 -96.39 93.21
C ILE A 432 -59.53 -95.78 94.62
N GLN A 433 -59.47 -94.45 94.71
CA GLN A 433 -59.46 -93.71 95.97
C GLN A 433 -60.76 -93.92 96.78
N ASP A 434 -61.91 -93.99 96.11
CA ASP A 434 -63.22 -94.30 96.71
C ASP A 434 -63.33 -95.77 97.15
N ASN A 435 -62.73 -96.73 96.42
CA ASN A 435 -62.63 -98.12 96.88
C ASN A 435 -61.72 -98.27 98.11
N GLU A 436 -60.61 -97.51 98.18
CA GLU A 436 -59.75 -97.45 99.37
C GLU A 436 -60.43 -96.79 100.58
N LEU A 437 -61.46 -95.97 100.36
CA LEU A 437 -62.31 -95.38 101.40
C LEU A 437 -63.45 -96.35 101.82
N LEU A 438 -64.08 -97.04 100.88
CA LEU A 438 -65.08 -98.08 101.15
C LEU A 438 -64.51 -99.28 101.92
N HIS A 439 -63.24 -99.63 101.70
CA HIS A 439 -62.54 -100.65 102.50
C HIS A 439 -62.23 -100.22 103.96
N LYS A 440 -62.57 -98.98 104.35
CA LYS A 440 -62.37 -98.42 105.71
C LYS A 440 -63.69 -98.14 106.45
N GLN A 441 -64.83 -98.54 105.88
CA GLN A 441 -66.14 -98.61 106.54
C GLN A 441 -66.46 -100.05 106.95
#